data_AF-A0A1G7L7G0-F1
#
_entry.id   AF-A0A1G7L7G0-F1
#
_cell.length_a   1.000
_cell.length_b   1.000
_cell.length_c   1.000
_cell.angle_alpha   90.00
_cell.angle_beta   90.00
_cell.angle_gamma   90.00
#
_symmetry.space_group_name_H-M   'P 1'
#
loop_
_entity.id
_entity.type
_entity.pdbx_description
1 polymer ?
#
loop_
_entity_poly.entity_id
_entity_poly.type
_entity_poly.pdbx_seq_one_letter_code
_entity_poly.pdbx_strand_id
1 'polypeptide(L)'
;MAPLTDPQTRRIRRVLATAAAAAVVVLVPTACDYAIASDRIPQNSNGASGQHSGHGTVENASSSSSGSSSGATATGSAEPSTSEDPQEQQETAAPTSSSAAPTSAAEQGGEGKKDDEKPAAPANNGLDVLARDCSKSQLPPHDGFQKGDRCVDTAFGEVGSAAQNPTLLITESPDTIKAGEAFALTVSTQNLIRDRFLGAAAGGYYLESSVLEGGIQRGHFHTACREIGNGSAAPDPAPAPAFFLATQDNKGGEGVSDVKVEIPKLDKPGKYQCAVWAGDGSHRIPMMERANQIPAFDSVRITVE
;
A
#
# COMPACT_ATOMS: atom_id res chain seq x y z
N MET A 1 92.63 38.31 0.24
CA MET A 1 91.80 39.29 -0.49
C MET A 1 90.42 38.67 -0.67
N ALA A 2 89.39 39.46 -0.33
CA ALA A 2 87.97 39.13 -0.03
C ALA A 2 87.19 38.45 -1.19
N PRO A 3 85.87 38.07 -1.09
CA PRO A 3 84.86 38.41 -0.06
C PRO A 3 83.87 37.27 0.37
N LEU A 4 83.34 37.32 1.60
CA LEU A 4 81.97 37.68 2.05
C LEU A 4 80.78 36.94 1.38
N THR A 5 79.93 36.30 2.19
CA THR A 5 78.47 36.28 2.00
C THR A 5 77.74 36.24 3.35
N ASP A 6 76.76 37.13 3.47
CA ASP A 6 75.84 37.43 4.58
C ASP A 6 74.46 36.82 4.27
N PRO A 7 73.74 36.20 5.24
CA PRO A 7 72.37 35.78 5.04
C PRO A 7 71.36 36.72 5.73
N GLN A 8 70.76 37.63 4.95
CA GLN A 8 69.48 38.24 5.30
C GLN A 8 68.32 37.69 4.45
N THR A 9 67.20 37.51 5.14
CA THR A 9 65.81 37.66 4.65
C THR A 9 65.26 36.66 3.61
N ARG A 10 64.24 35.89 4.02
CA ARG A 10 62.88 36.08 3.48
C ARG A 10 61.80 35.46 4.36
N ARG A 11 60.72 36.24 4.43
CA ARG A 11 59.54 36.19 5.29
C ARG A 11 58.40 35.40 4.62
N ILE A 12 57.63 34.69 5.45
CA ILE A 12 56.14 34.64 5.50
C ILE A 12 55.41 33.98 4.30
N ARG A 13 54.70 32.85 4.55
CA ARG A 13 53.21 32.76 4.67
C ARG A 13 52.71 31.34 4.93
N ARG A 14 51.96 31.20 6.02
CA ARG A 14 51.04 30.10 6.38
C ARG A 14 49.71 30.27 5.63
N VAL A 15 49.13 29.17 5.13
CA VAL A 15 47.68 28.95 4.93
C VAL A 15 47.45 27.43 5.08
N LEU A 16 47.05 26.96 6.26
CA LEU A 16 45.70 26.49 6.60
C LEU A 16 45.14 25.44 5.63
N ALA A 17 45.32 24.16 5.96
CA ALA A 17 44.58 23.05 5.39
C ALA A 17 43.49 22.63 6.40
N THR A 18 42.25 23.02 6.12
CA THR A 18 41.05 22.61 6.84
C THR A 18 40.60 21.22 6.39
N ALA A 19 40.42 20.34 7.35
CA ALA A 19 39.80 19.04 7.19
C ALA A 19 38.29 19.18 6.92
N ALA A 20 37.80 18.53 5.86
CA ALA A 20 36.38 18.35 5.61
C ALA A 20 36.00 16.91 6.00
N ALA A 21 35.35 16.76 7.16
CA ALA A 21 34.67 15.54 7.54
C ALA A 21 33.30 15.52 6.85
N ALA A 22 33.10 14.60 5.90
CA ALA A 22 31.81 14.35 5.29
C ALA A 22 30.98 13.48 6.25
N ALA A 23 29.98 14.10 6.89
CA ALA A 23 28.91 13.39 7.58
C ALA A 23 27.96 12.81 6.54
N VAL A 24 28.06 11.50 6.27
CA VAL A 24 27.05 10.75 5.52
C VAL A 24 25.92 10.44 6.49
N VAL A 25 24.88 11.28 6.48
CA VAL A 25 23.60 10.97 7.12
C VAL A 25 22.86 10.01 6.19
N VAL A 26 22.90 8.72 6.51
CA VAL A 26 22.05 7.72 5.88
C VAL A 26 20.65 7.89 6.47
N LEU A 27 19.79 8.63 5.76
CA LEU A 27 18.34 8.58 6.00
C LEU A 27 17.84 7.22 5.49
N VAL A 28 17.67 6.27 6.40
CA VAL A 28 16.90 5.05 6.13
C VAL A 28 15.42 5.43 6.28
N PRO A 29 14.58 5.34 5.22
CA PRO A 29 13.16 5.53 5.38
C PRO A 29 12.58 4.27 6.05
N THR A 30 12.02 4.45 7.25
CA THR A 30 11.10 3.50 7.86
C THR A 30 9.84 3.43 7.01
N ALA A 31 9.59 2.27 6.41
CA ALA A 31 8.41 2.00 5.60
C ALA A 31 7.16 1.89 6.49
N CYS A 32 6.53 3.02 6.79
CA CYS A 32 5.14 3.10 7.21
C CYS A 32 4.48 4.20 6.37
N ASP A 33 3.49 3.85 5.56
CA ASP A 33 2.52 4.75 4.91
C ASP A 33 3.04 5.86 3.96
N TYR A 34 3.88 5.52 2.98
CA TYR A 34 4.13 6.43 1.85
C TYR A 34 3.53 5.91 0.54
N ALA A 35 2.45 6.55 0.10
CA ALA A 35 2.14 6.64 -1.34
C ALA A 35 3.15 7.60 -1.97
N ILE A 36 4.00 7.11 -2.87
CA ILE A 36 4.89 7.96 -3.66
C ILE A 36 4.10 8.46 -4.89
N ALA A 37 3.54 9.67 -4.79
CA ALA A 37 3.06 10.40 -5.96
C ALA A 37 4.29 10.83 -6.79
N SER A 38 4.51 10.17 -7.92
CA SER A 38 5.62 10.51 -8.82
C SER A 38 5.24 11.66 -9.75
N ASP A 39 5.50 12.89 -9.33
CA ASP A 39 5.55 14.06 -10.22
C ASP A 39 6.94 14.17 -10.86
N ARG A 40 7.03 13.88 -12.17
CA ARG A 40 7.90 14.57 -13.16
C ARG A 40 7.80 13.90 -14.54
N ILE A 41 7.18 14.62 -15.47
CA ILE A 41 7.27 14.42 -16.93
C ILE A 41 8.55 15.12 -17.45
N PRO A 42 9.24 14.53 -18.43
CA PRO A 42 9.45 15.24 -19.69
C PRO A 42 8.91 14.47 -20.90
N GLN A 43 8.27 15.24 -21.80
CA GLN A 43 7.85 14.84 -23.13
C GLN A 43 9.04 14.61 -24.08
N ASN A 44 8.87 13.65 -25.00
CA ASN A 44 9.38 13.50 -26.39
C ASN A 44 9.86 12.05 -26.63
N SER A 45 9.80 11.43 -27.80
CA SER A 45 9.07 11.59 -29.08
C SER A 45 9.53 10.41 -29.97
N ASN A 46 8.66 9.99 -30.91
CA ASN A 46 8.96 9.29 -32.17
C ASN A 46 9.61 7.88 -32.23
N GLY A 47 9.04 7.07 -33.14
CA GLY A 47 9.73 6.07 -33.97
C GLY A 47 9.37 4.62 -33.63
N ALA A 48 8.45 3.97 -34.36
CA ALA A 48 8.61 3.32 -35.67
C ALA A 48 9.06 1.85 -35.61
N SER A 49 8.16 0.98 -36.11
CA SER A 49 8.36 -0.25 -36.89
C SER A 49 9.32 -1.36 -36.39
N GLY A 50 8.80 -2.59 -36.32
CA GLY A 50 9.62 -3.80 -36.32
C GLY A 50 8.81 -5.08 -36.27
N GLN A 51 8.43 -5.62 -37.43
CA GLN A 51 7.96 -6.99 -37.62
C GLN A 51 9.07 -8.00 -37.29
N HIS A 52 8.74 -9.06 -36.54
CA HIS A 52 9.44 -10.33 -36.70
C HIS A 52 8.53 -11.54 -36.44
N SER A 53 8.45 -12.38 -37.47
CA SER A 53 7.85 -13.71 -37.48
C SER A 53 8.91 -14.77 -37.17
N GLY A 54 8.50 -15.91 -36.60
CA GLY A 54 9.29 -17.16 -36.55
C GLY A 54 9.13 -17.87 -35.21
N HIS A 55 8.23 -18.85 -35.08
CA HIS A 55 8.37 -20.27 -35.41
C HIS A 55 9.27 -21.06 -34.44
N GLY A 56 8.66 -21.97 -33.68
CA GLY A 56 9.35 -22.90 -32.79
C GLY A 56 8.35 -23.78 -32.00
N THR A 57 7.76 -24.76 -32.67
CA THR A 57 7.03 -25.86 -32.02
C THR A 57 8.02 -26.83 -31.39
N VAL A 58 7.89 -27.04 -30.08
CA VAL A 58 8.65 -28.01 -29.28
C VAL A 58 7.96 -29.38 -29.29
N GLU A 59 8.73 -30.42 -29.61
CA GLU A 59 8.36 -31.82 -29.43
C GLU A 59 8.44 -32.19 -27.95
N ASN A 60 7.38 -32.82 -27.43
CA ASN A 60 7.29 -33.31 -26.05
C ASN A 60 7.38 -34.85 -26.07
N ALA A 61 8.43 -35.39 -25.46
CA ALA A 61 8.59 -36.83 -25.22
C ALA A 61 8.95 -37.08 -23.75
N SER A 62 7.99 -37.69 -23.05
CA SER A 62 8.12 -38.74 -22.03
C SER A 62 9.48 -38.96 -21.32
N SER A 63 9.46 -38.99 -19.98
CA SER A 63 9.59 -40.24 -19.22
C SER A 63 9.57 -40.06 -17.70
N SER A 64 8.81 -40.96 -17.08
CA SER A 64 8.79 -41.41 -15.68
C SER A 64 10.12 -41.43 -14.90
N SER A 65 10.05 -41.14 -13.60
CA SER A 65 10.64 -42.03 -12.58
C SER A 65 10.10 -41.75 -11.17
N SER A 66 10.07 -42.83 -10.41
CA SER A 66 9.46 -43.10 -9.11
C SER A 66 10.51 -43.23 -8.00
N GLY A 67 10.13 -42.95 -6.74
CA GLY A 67 10.84 -43.42 -5.52
C GLY A 67 10.81 -42.37 -4.41
N SER A 68 9.98 -42.49 -3.36
CA SER A 68 10.14 -43.32 -2.14
C SER A 68 11.29 -42.91 -1.19
N SER A 69 10.92 -42.37 -0.01
CA SER A 69 11.46 -42.64 1.36
C SER A 69 11.02 -41.47 2.27
N SER A 70 10.17 -41.66 3.29
CA SER A 70 10.39 -42.29 4.61
C SER A 70 11.31 -41.50 5.56
N GLY A 71 10.73 -41.01 6.68
CA GLY A 71 11.36 -41.15 8.00
C GLY A 71 11.57 -39.91 8.87
N ALA A 72 10.86 -39.92 10.02
CA ALA A 72 11.31 -39.56 11.36
C ALA A 72 11.30 -38.09 11.86
N THR A 73 10.26 -37.78 12.64
CA THR A 73 10.24 -37.41 14.07
C THR A 73 11.48 -36.73 14.70
N ALA A 74 11.29 -35.54 15.31
CA ALA A 74 11.74 -35.26 16.68
C ALA A 74 11.15 -33.94 17.24
N THR A 75 10.52 -34.10 18.40
CA THR A 75 10.08 -33.13 19.41
C THR A 75 11.21 -32.28 20.01
N GLY A 76 10.93 -31.02 20.32
CA GLY A 76 11.78 -30.16 21.16
C GLY A 76 11.03 -28.94 21.69
N SER A 77 10.90 -28.89 23.01
CA SER A 77 10.09 -27.99 23.83
C SER A 77 10.44 -26.50 23.72
N ALA A 78 9.41 -25.65 23.81
CA ALA A 78 9.51 -24.22 24.04
C ALA A 78 9.14 -23.89 25.49
N GLU A 79 9.93 -23.03 26.13
CA GLU A 79 9.53 -22.23 27.29
C GLU A 79 9.85 -20.74 27.01
N PRO A 80 9.14 -19.81 27.68
CA PRO A 80 8.80 -18.52 27.10
C PRO A 80 9.72 -17.40 27.62
N SER A 81 10.02 -16.45 26.75
CA SER A 81 10.67 -15.19 27.13
C SER A 81 9.66 -14.06 26.99
N THR A 82 9.26 -13.53 28.15
CA THR A 82 8.51 -12.30 28.37
C THR A 82 9.33 -11.07 27.99
N SER A 83 8.71 -10.11 27.30
CA SER A 83 9.16 -8.72 27.18
C SER A 83 7.96 -7.93 26.63
N GLU A 84 7.12 -7.38 27.49
CA GLU A 84 7.25 -6.06 28.14
C GLU A 84 7.19 -4.89 27.14
N ASP A 85 6.01 -4.29 27.20
CA ASP A 85 5.46 -3.11 26.56
C ASP A 85 6.18 -1.84 27.05
N PRO A 86 6.50 -0.86 26.18
CA PRO A 86 6.65 0.51 26.62
C PRO A 86 5.52 1.40 26.07
N GLN A 87 4.62 1.75 26.99
CA GLN A 87 3.80 2.94 26.94
C GLN A 87 4.68 4.19 26.82
N GLU A 88 4.42 5.03 25.81
CA GLU A 88 4.92 6.41 25.80
C GLU A 88 3.82 7.36 26.27
N GLN A 89 4.04 7.92 27.45
CA GLN A 89 3.28 8.99 28.07
C GLN A 89 3.67 10.33 27.46
N GLN A 90 2.65 11.12 27.14
CA GLN A 90 2.74 12.46 26.60
C GLN A 90 2.58 13.47 27.76
N GLU A 91 3.61 14.24 28.07
CA GLU A 91 3.49 15.53 28.75
C GLU A 91 4.04 16.63 27.85
N THR A 92 3.21 17.64 27.56
CA THR A 92 3.58 19.07 27.72
C THR A 92 2.40 20.00 27.42
N ALA A 93 2.06 20.77 28.46
CA ALA A 93 1.69 22.19 28.49
C ALA A 93 0.53 22.74 27.62
N ALA A 94 -0.48 23.23 28.34
CA ALA A 94 -1.51 24.18 27.90
C ALA A 94 -0.94 25.55 27.47
N PRO A 95 -1.77 26.38 26.81
CA PRO A 95 -2.13 27.62 27.47
C PRO A 95 -3.64 27.92 27.48
N THR A 96 -4.03 28.49 28.62
CA THR A 96 -5.27 29.16 28.97
C THR A 96 -5.65 30.30 28.03
N SER A 97 -6.92 30.36 27.64
CA SER A 97 -7.62 31.63 27.39
C SER A 97 -9.06 31.57 27.91
N SER A 98 -9.32 32.47 28.84
CA SER A 98 -10.58 32.75 29.51
C SER A 98 -11.51 33.59 28.62
N SER A 99 -12.80 33.24 28.56
CA SER A 99 -13.86 34.25 28.52
C SER A 99 -15.17 33.70 29.07
N ALA A 100 -15.71 34.48 30.01
CA ALA A 100 -16.88 34.21 30.81
C ALA A 100 -18.18 34.37 30.02
N ALA A 101 -19.18 33.59 30.43
CA ALA A 101 -20.59 33.85 30.16
C ALA A 101 -21.06 35.16 30.83
N PRO A 102 -22.18 35.72 30.38
CA PRO A 102 -23.34 35.71 31.27
C PRO A 102 -24.66 35.30 30.60
N THR A 103 -25.50 34.70 31.42
CA THR A 103 -26.89 34.28 31.22
C THR A 103 -27.89 35.43 31.25
N SER A 104 -28.96 35.36 30.44
CA SER A 104 -30.34 35.61 30.90
C SER A 104 -31.41 35.27 29.83
N ALA A 105 -32.58 34.86 30.33
CA ALA A 105 -33.72 34.21 29.68
C ALA A 105 -34.61 35.10 28.79
N ALA A 106 -35.35 34.48 27.85
CA ALA A 106 -36.83 34.41 27.79
C ALA A 106 -37.42 34.40 26.35
N GLU A 107 -38.30 33.42 26.14
CA GLU A 107 -39.54 33.38 25.31
C GLU A 107 -39.56 33.41 23.76
N GLN A 108 -40.16 32.30 23.26
CA GLN A 108 -41.17 32.15 22.20
C GLN A 108 -40.92 32.68 20.78
N GLY A 109 -40.90 31.75 19.83
CA GLY A 109 -41.11 32.00 18.41
C GLY A 109 -40.82 30.74 17.59
N GLY A 110 -41.84 29.90 17.40
CA GLY A 110 -41.75 28.70 16.58
C GLY A 110 -41.68 29.05 15.10
N GLU A 111 -40.66 28.55 14.41
CA GLU A 111 -40.66 28.33 12.98
C GLU A 111 -39.97 27.00 12.72
N GLY A 112 -40.69 26.11 12.02
CA GLY A 112 -40.35 24.71 11.86
C GLY A 112 -38.97 24.52 11.23
N LYS A 113 -38.08 23.83 11.96
CA LYS A 113 -36.99 23.11 11.34
C LYS A 113 -37.61 22.15 10.32
N LYS A 114 -37.37 22.43 9.03
CA LYS A 114 -37.41 21.37 8.02
C LYS A 114 -36.31 20.42 8.44
N ASP A 115 -36.72 19.31 9.06
CA ASP A 115 -35.86 18.14 9.14
C ASP A 115 -35.47 17.82 7.69
N ASP A 116 -34.18 17.95 7.38
CA ASP A 116 -33.62 17.44 6.13
C ASP A 116 -33.90 15.93 6.13
N GLU A 117 -35.04 15.54 5.55
CA GLU A 117 -35.46 14.16 5.42
C GLU A 117 -34.35 13.43 4.64
N LYS A 118 -33.54 12.66 5.39
CA LYS A 118 -32.59 11.70 4.81
C LYS A 118 -33.41 10.88 3.79
N PRO A 119 -32.99 10.82 2.52
CA PRO A 119 -33.71 10.07 1.51
C PRO A 119 -34.02 8.68 2.02
N ALA A 120 -35.28 8.25 1.91
CA ALA A 120 -35.69 6.92 2.34
C ALA A 120 -34.77 5.89 1.68
N ALA A 121 -34.24 4.96 2.48
CA ALA A 121 -33.38 3.90 1.97
C ALA A 121 -34.10 3.17 0.81
N PRO A 122 -33.40 2.89 -0.31
CA PRO A 122 -34.02 2.28 -1.48
C PRO A 122 -34.81 1.03 -1.11
N ALA A 123 -35.97 0.83 -1.74
CA ALA A 123 -36.78 -0.37 -1.50
C ALA A 123 -35.94 -1.64 -1.72
N ASN A 124 -36.11 -2.62 -0.84
CA ASN A 124 -35.50 -3.93 -1.01
C ASN A 124 -36.18 -4.71 -2.13
N ASN A 125 -35.42 -5.55 -2.84
CA ASN A 125 -35.96 -6.51 -3.79
C ASN A 125 -36.62 -7.72 -3.09
N GLY A 126 -37.18 -7.52 -1.89
CA GLY A 126 -37.85 -8.56 -1.09
C GLY A 126 -36.93 -9.52 -0.34
N LEU A 127 -35.61 -9.27 -0.32
CA LEU A 127 -34.66 -10.11 0.43
C LEU A 127 -34.65 -9.78 1.92
N ASP A 128 -34.37 -10.77 2.77
CA ASP A 128 -34.10 -10.51 4.18
C ASP A 128 -32.65 -10.07 4.35
N VAL A 129 -32.44 -8.77 4.58
CA VAL A 129 -31.10 -8.17 4.69
C VAL A 129 -30.82 -7.80 6.14
N LEU A 130 -29.67 -8.19 6.65
CA LEU A 130 -29.30 -7.98 8.06
C LEU A 130 -29.05 -6.50 8.38
N ALA A 131 -28.42 -5.76 7.46
CA ALA A 131 -28.15 -4.34 7.58
C ALA A 131 -27.96 -3.71 6.19
N ARG A 132 -28.11 -2.38 6.11
CA ARG A 132 -27.89 -1.58 4.89
C ARG A 132 -27.06 -0.32 5.14
N ASP A 133 -26.95 0.06 6.40
CA ASP A 133 -26.26 1.22 6.91
C ASP A 133 -25.93 0.97 8.38
N CYS A 134 -25.29 1.94 9.02
CA CYS A 134 -24.88 1.89 10.41
C CYS A 134 -25.96 2.29 11.42
N SER A 135 -27.20 2.57 10.98
CA SER A 135 -28.26 3.14 11.86
C SER A 135 -28.62 2.26 13.05
N LYS A 136 -28.40 0.95 12.95
CA LYS A 136 -28.65 -0.04 14.02
C LYS A 136 -27.37 -0.56 14.69
N SER A 137 -26.20 -0.07 14.29
CA SER A 137 -24.93 -0.49 14.86
C SER A 137 -24.71 0.12 16.25
N GLN A 138 -24.07 -0.65 17.13
CA GLN A 138 -23.60 -0.15 18.43
C GLN A 138 -22.13 0.27 18.39
N LEU A 139 -21.44 0.04 17.26
CA LEU A 139 -20.04 0.43 17.09
C LEU A 139 -19.94 1.95 16.83
N PRO A 140 -18.87 2.61 17.30
CA PRO A 140 -18.60 3.98 16.94
C PRO A 140 -18.48 4.15 15.41
N PRO A 141 -18.87 5.31 14.84
CA PRO A 141 -18.63 5.60 13.43
C PRO A 141 -17.16 5.54 13.06
N HIS A 142 -16.85 5.07 11.86
CA HIS A 142 -15.51 5.12 11.29
C HIS A 142 -15.09 6.58 11.03
N ASP A 143 -13.87 6.94 11.44
CA ASP A 143 -13.38 8.32 11.44
C ASP A 143 -12.33 8.59 10.35
N GLY A 144 -12.08 7.61 9.49
CA GLY A 144 -11.10 7.71 8.41
C GLY A 144 -9.72 7.15 8.72
N PHE A 145 -9.46 6.79 9.98
CA PHE A 145 -8.19 6.21 10.39
C PHE A 145 -8.29 4.69 10.48
N GLN A 146 -7.16 3.99 10.40
CA GLN A 146 -7.08 2.53 10.46
C GLN A 146 -7.42 2.01 11.87
N LYS A 147 -8.72 1.92 12.20
CA LYS A 147 -9.23 1.49 13.50
C LYS A 147 -10.30 0.41 13.33
N GLY A 148 -10.09 -0.72 14.02
CA GLY A 148 -11.11 -1.77 14.15
C GLY A 148 -12.29 -1.33 15.01
N ASP A 149 -13.32 -2.18 15.08
CA ASP A 149 -14.53 -1.95 15.87
C ASP A 149 -15.20 -0.62 15.55
N ARG A 150 -15.36 -0.35 14.26
CA ARG A 150 -16.01 0.85 13.71
C ARG A 150 -17.09 0.47 12.72
N CYS A 151 -18.11 1.32 12.61
CA CYS A 151 -19.12 1.22 11.56
C CYS A 151 -18.82 2.20 10.43
N VAL A 152 -18.61 1.68 9.22
CA VAL A 152 -18.40 2.47 8.01
C VAL A 152 -19.77 2.75 7.38
N ASP A 153 -20.25 3.99 7.47
CA ASP A 153 -21.53 4.41 6.87
C ASP A 153 -21.36 5.05 5.48
N THR A 154 -20.11 5.17 5.01
CA THR A 154 -19.79 5.61 3.66
C THR A 154 -20.47 4.71 2.64
N ALA A 155 -21.27 5.30 1.76
CA ALA A 155 -21.97 4.54 0.72
C ALA A 155 -20.96 3.77 -0.14
N PHE A 156 -21.35 2.59 -0.60
CA PHE A 156 -20.46 1.73 -1.37
C PHE A 156 -20.01 2.39 -2.69
N GLY A 157 -20.90 3.13 -3.34
CA GLY A 157 -20.60 3.86 -4.58
C GLY A 157 -21.02 3.12 -5.84
N GLU A 158 -20.35 3.45 -6.94
CA GLU A 158 -20.68 3.04 -8.30
C GLU A 158 -20.07 1.69 -8.66
N VAL A 159 -20.75 0.92 -9.53
CA VAL A 159 -20.32 -0.39 -10.03
C VAL A 159 -20.18 -0.30 -11.55
N GLY A 160 -19.01 -0.65 -12.07
CA GLY A 160 -18.74 -0.67 -13.51
C GLY A 160 -19.42 -1.83 -14.22
N SER A 161 -19.54 -1.72 -15.54
CA SER A 161 -19.98 -2.85 -16.37
C SER A 161 -18.90 -3.95 -16.38
N ALA A 162 -19.29 -5.20 -16.62
CA ALA A 162 -18.40 -6.35 -16.61
C ALA A 162 -17.24 -6.22 -17.61
N ALA A 163 -17.47 -5.49 -18.72
CA ALA A 163 -16.44 -5.21 -19.72
C ALA A 163 -15.45 -4.11 -19.29
N GLN A 164 -15.85 -3.24 -18.35
CA GLN A 164 -15.06 -2.12 -17.85
C GLN A 164 -14.58 -2.30 -16.41
N ASN A 165 -14.94 -3.40 -15.76
CA ASN A 165 -14.45 -3.70 -14.43
C ASN A 165 -12.94 -3.96 -14.45
N PRO A 166 -12.23 -3.56 -13.39
CA PRO A 166 -10.80 -3.73 -13.33
C PRO A 166 -10.41 -5.21 -13.26
N THR A 167 -9.31 -5.55 -13.91
CA THR A 167 -8.59 -6.82 -13.71
C THR A 167 -7.14 -6.55 -13.40
N LEU A 168 -6.48 -7.49 -12.73
CA LEU A 168 -5.10 -7.35 -12.31
C LEU A 168 -4.41 -8.73 -12.35
N LEU A 169 -3.14 -8.76 -12.74
CA LEU A 169 -2.32 -9.97 -12.85
C LEU A 169 -0.86 -9.67 -12.53
N ILE A 170 -0.17 -10.54 -11.79
CA ILE A 170 1.30 -10.55 -11.71
C ILE A 170 1.81 -11.28 -12.96
N THR A 171 2.46 -10.55 -13.86
CA THR A 171 3.01 -11.13 -15.10
C THR A 171 4.44 -11.61 -14.94
N GLU A 172 5.19 -11.06 -13.98
CA GLU A 172 6.56 -11.49 -13.68
C GLU A 172 6.84 -11.45 -12.17
N SER A 173 7.44 -12.53 -11.66
CA SER A 173 7.92 -12.64 -10.29
C SER A 173 9.07 -13.65 -10.21
N PRO A 174 10.05 -13.47 -9.29
CA PRO A 174 11.02 -14.52 -9.01
C PRO A 174 10.38 -15.64 -8.20
N ASP A 175 10.83 -16.88 -8.41
CA ASP A 175 10.46 -18.02 -7.55
C ASP A 175 11.26 -18.03 -6.24
N THR A 176 12.52 -17.60 -6.30
CA THR A 176 13.47 -17.58 -5.19
C THR A 176 14.31 -16.31 -5.19
N ILE A 177 14.60 -15.77 -4.00
CA ILE A 177 15.55 -14.67 -3.77
C ILE A 177 16.42 -14.97 -2.55
N LYS A 178 17.52 -14.25 -2.37
CA LYS A 178 18.26 -14.27 -1.10
C LYS A 178 17.66 -13.31 -0.08
N ALA A 179 17.76 -13.65 1.21
CA ALA A 179 17.41 -12.74 2.28
C ALA A 179 18.18 -11.40 2.14
N GLY A 180 17.45 -10.29 2.23
CA GLY A 180 17.98 -8.94 2.05
C GLY A 180 18.18 -8.50 0.59
N GLU A 181 17.92 -9.37 -0.40
CA GLU A 181 18.04 -9.04 -1.83
C GLU A 181 16.80 -8.29 -2.32
N ALA A 182 17.02 -7.22 -3.09
CA ALA A 182 15.97 -6.49 -3.77
C ALA A 182 15.47 -7.29 -4.97
N PHE A 183 14.16 -7.24 -5.23
CA PHE A 183 13.55 -7.83 -6.41
C PHE A 183 12.35 -6.99 -6.84
N ALA A 184 11.70 -7.39 -7.94
CA ALA A 184 10.51 -6.71 -8.43
C ALA A 184 9.41 -7.69 -8.84
N LEU A 185 8.18 -7.18 -8.82
CA LEU A 185 7.03 -7.78 -9.48
C LEU A 185 6.64 -6.89 -10.66
N THR A 186 6.30 -7.50 -11.81
CA THR A 186 5.62 -6.81 -12.89
C THR A 186 4.13 -7.07 -12.76
N VAL A 187 3.35 -6.00 -12.60
CA VAL A 187 1.91 -6.04 -12.36
C VAL A 187 1.21 -5.46 -13.58
N SER A 188 0.38 -6.27 -14.22
CA SER A 188 -0.49 -5.83 -15.31
C SER A 188 -1.87 -5.50 -14.76
N THR A 189 -2.36 -4.30 -15.06
CA THR A 189 -3.72 -3.86 -14.72
C THR A 189 -4.49 -3.60 -16.00
N GLN A 190 -5.81 -3.80 -15.96
CA GLN A 190 -6.69 -3.36 -17.04
C GLN A 190 -7.93 -2.69 -16.47
N ASN A 191 -8.38 -1.61 -17.10
CA ASN A 191 -9.55 -0.83 -16.71
C ASN A 191 -9.49 -0.32 -15.25
N LEU A 192 -8.37 0.29 -14.89
CA LEU A 192 -8.16 0.93 -13.60
C LEU A 192 -7.43 2.25 -13.79
N ILE A 193 -8.07 3.36 -13.38
CA ILE A 193 -7.44 4.67 -13.33
C ILE A 193 -6.77 4.80 -11.96
N ARG A 194 -5.43 4.81 -11.91
CA ARG A 194 -4.64 4.74 -10.67
C ARG A 194 -4.31 6.13 -10.12
N ASP A 195 -5.33 6.95 -9.92
CA ASP A 195 -5.21 8.36 -9.57
C ASP A 195 -5.85 8.73 -8.23
N ARG A 196 -6.41 7.74 -7.52
CA ARG A 196 -7.20 7.99 -6.33
C ARG A 196 -6.82 7.08 -5.18
N PHE A 197 -6.02 7.62 -4.26
CA PHE A 197 -5.73 7.05 -2.95
C PHE A 197 -5.78 8.16 -1.90
N LEU A 198 -6.74 8.09 -0.99
CA LEU A 198 -6.78 8.94 0.19
C LEU A 198 -5.97 8.26 1.30
N GLY A 199 -4.77 8.76 1.57
CA GLY A 199 -3.85 8.13 2.52
C GLY A 199 -4.49 7.85 3.88
N ALA A 200 -4.44 6.60 4.33
CA ALA A 200 -5.07 6.17 5.57
C ALA A 200 -4.49 6.88 6.81
N ALA A 201 -3.18 7.17 6.80
CA ALA A 201 -2.52 7.98 7.83
C ALA A 201 -3.04 9.43 7.92
N ALA A 202 -3.59 9.96 6.82
CA ALA A 202 -4.21 11.28 6.77
C ALA A 202 -5.72 11.24 7.05
N GLY A 203 -6.25 10.09 7.51
CA GLY A 203 -7.67 9.92 7.75
C GLY A 203 -8.48 9.59 6.50
N GLY A 204 -7.86 9.10 5.41
CA GLY A 204 -8.56 8.82 4.15
C GLY A 204 -9.23 7.45 4.05
N TYR A 205 -9.10 6.59 5.06
CA TYR A 205 -9.50 5.18 4.99
C TYR A 205 -11.04 5.04 5.07
N TYR A 206 -11.67 4.38 4.09
CA TYR A 206 -13.13 4.24 4.00
C TYR A 206 -13.95 5.55 4.01
N LEU A 207 -13.35 6.71 3.71
CA LEU A 207 -14.08 8.00 3.70
C LEU A 207 -14.70 8.38 2.36
N GLU A 208 -14.38 7.66 1.29
CA GLU A 208 -14.88 7.95 -0.05
C GLU A 208 -15.66 6.75 -0.59
N SER A 209 -16.72 7.01 -1.35
CA SER A 209 -17.44 5.97 -2.10
C SER A 209 -16.69 5.57 -3.36
N SER A 210 -16.92 4.37 -3.89
CA SER A 210 -16.42 4.03 -5.23
C SER A 210 -16.98 4.99 -6.28
N VAL A 211 -16.14 5.48 -7.18
CA VAL A 211 -16.54 6.34 -8.30
C VAL A 211 -15.90 5.86 -9.60
N LEU A 212 -16.63 6.01 -10.70
CA LEU A 212 -16.20 5.69 -12.05
C LEU A 212 -15.89 6.97 -12.84
N GLU A 213 -14.96 6.86 -13.78
CA GLU A 213 -14.76 7.85 -14.83
C GLU A 213 -14.83 7.13 -16.18
N GLY A 214 -15.75 7.56 -17.04
CA GLY A 214 -16.02 6.85 -18.31
C GLY A 214 -16.53 5.41 -18.13
N GLY A 215 -17.02 5.05 -16.95
CA GLY A 215 -17.42 3.67 -16.60
C GLY A 215 -16.29 2.79 -16.05
N ILE A 216 -15.09 3.37 -15.86
CA ILE A 216 -13.90 2.68 -15.37
C ILE A 216 -13.64 3.07 -13.93
N GLN A 217 -13.21 2.12 -13.12
CA GLN A 217 -12.89 2.35 -11.72
C GLN A 217 -11.73 3.36 -11.55
N ARG A 218 -11.96 4.39 -10.72
CA ARG A 218 -10.87 5.20 -10.15
C ARG A 218 -10.39 4.63 -8.82
N GLY A 219 -9.08 4.61 -8.63
CA GLY A 219 -8.47 3.98 -7.47
C GLY A 219 -6.96 3.92 -7.51
N HIS A 220 -6.43 2.80 -7.02
CA HIS A 220 -5.01 2.46 -6.89
C HIS A 220 -4.89 0.94 -6.83
N PHE A 221 -3.68 0.40 -6.61
CA PHE A 221 -3.55 -0.98 -6.15
C PHE A 221 -2.52 -1.08 -5.05
N HIS A 222 -2.64 -2.12 -4.24
CA HIS A 222 -1.69 -2.45 -3.19
C HIS A 222 -0.81 -3.61 -3.60
N THR A 223 0.41 -3.63 -3.09
CA THR A 223 1.33 -4.76 -3.14
C THR A 223 1.78 -5.06 -1.72
N ALA A 224 1.70 -6.31 -1.30
CA ALA A 224 2.16 -6.72 0.03
C ALA A 224 2.83 -8.09 -0.01
N CYS A 225 3.88 -8.27 0.77
CA CYS A 225 4.54 -9.56 0.97
C CYS A 225 4.51 -9.93 2.45
N ARG A 226 3.99 -11.12 2.77
CA ARG A 226 3.98 -11.67 4.13
C ARG A 226 4.56 -13.07 4.16
N GLU A 227 5.23 -13.42 5.24
CA GLU A 227 5.66 -14.79 5.48
C GLU A 227 4.43 -15.67 5.79
N ILE A 228 4.37 -16.87 5.22
CA ILE A 228 3.23 -17.78 5.35
C ILE A 228 3.59 -19.12 6.03
N GLY A 229 4.77 -19.18 6.67
CA GLY A 229 5.29 -20.40 7.28
C GLY A 229 5.35 -21.55 6.28
N ASN A 230 4.67 -22.67 6.59
CA ASN A 230 4.62 -23.84 5.70
C ASN A 230 3.64 -23.68 4.51
N GLY A 231 2.79 -22.64 4.52
CA GLY A 231 1.79 -22.36 3.48
C GLY A 231 0.62 -23.34 3.40
N SER A 232 0.34 -24.10 4.47
CA SER A 232 -0.76 -25.09 4.53
C SER A 232 -2.00 -24.60 5.27
N ALA A 233 -1.98 -23.39 5.82
CA ALA A 233 -3.11 -22.76 6.52
C ALA A 233 -3.14 -21.26 6.23
N ALA A 234 -4.30 -20.63 6.48
CA ALA A 234 -4.39 -19.18 6.45
C ALA A 234 -3.47 -18.57 7.52
N PRO A 235 -2.61 -17.61 7.17
CA PRO A 235 -1.74 -16.96 8.14
C PRO A 235 -2.54 -16.05 9.08
N ASP A 236 -1.97 -15.77 10.26
CA ASP A 236 -2.49 -14.76 11.17
C ASP A 236 -2.59 -13.40 10.45
N PRO A 237 -3.71 -12.65 10.60
CA PRO A 237 -3.83 -11.31 10.05
C PRO A 237 -2.82 -10.31 10.62
N ALA A 238 -2.30 -10.56 11.83
CA ALA A 238 -1.18 -9.85 12.43
C ALA A 238 0.09 -10.73 12.37
N PRO A 239 1.30 -10.15 12.31
CA PRO A 239 1.63 -8.72 12.24
C PRO A 239 1.40 -8.13 10.85
N ALA A 240 1.75 -6.85 10.67
CA ALA A 240 1.81 -6.23 9.36
C ALA A 240 2.71 -7.03 8.38
N PRO A 241 2.43 -6.98 7.07
CA PRO A 241 3.28 -7.59 6.06
C PRO A 241 4.73 -7.11 6.15
N ALA A 242 5.68 -7.96 5.75
CA ALA A 242 7.10 -7.59 5.69
C ALA A 242 7.39 -6.49 4.65
N PHE A 243 6.51 -6.34 3.67
CA PHE A 243 6.51 -5.25 2.69
C PHE A 243 5.08 -4.83 2.39
N PHE A 244 4.84 -3.53 2.25
CA PHE A 244 3.59 -2.97 1.75
C PHE A 244 3.86 -1.71 0.93
N LEU A 245 3.15 -1.57 -0.20
CA LEU A 245 3.16 -0.37 -1.03
C LEU A 245 1.76 -0.15 -1.63
N ALA A 246 1.31 1.11 -1.64
CA ALA A 246 0.18 1.54 -2.45
C ALA A 246 0.69 2.28 -3.70
N THR A 247 0.24 1.83 -4.87
CA THR A 247 0.61 2.41 -6.17
C THR A 247 -0.51 3.31 -6.68
N GLN A 248 -0.26 4.62 -6.62
CA GLN A 248 -1.04 5.68 -7.28
C GLN A 248 -0.07 6.54 -8.10
N ASP A 249 0.12 6.15 -9.37
CA ASP A 249 1.06 6.79 -10.28
C ASP A 249 0.39 7.77 -11.26
N ASN A 250 -0.92 8.02 -11.10
CA ASN A 250 -1.77 8.81 -11.98
C ASN A 250 -1.75 8.30 -13.44
N LYS A 251 -1.61 6.98 -13.62
CA LYS A 251 -1.64 6.29 -14.91
C LYS A 251 -2.76 5.23 -14.93
N GLY A 252 -2.73 4.36 -15.94
CA GLY A 252 -3.78 3.38 -16.19
C GLY A 252 -4.87 3.96 -17.09
N GLY A 253 -6.11 3.54 -16.88
CA GLY A 253 -7.26 3.86 -17.72
C GLY A 253 -7.80 2.66 -18.48
N GLU A 254 -8.36 2.90 -19.68
CA GLU A 254 -8.83 1.84 -20.57
C GLU A 254 -7.70 0.93 -21.03
N GLY A 255 -7.99 -0.37 -21.11
CA GLY A 255 -7.02 -1.34 -21.63
C GLY A 255 -5.90 -1.65 -20.64
N VAL A 256 -4.85 -2.32 -21.13
CA VAL A 256 -3.77 -2.87 -20.31
C VAL A 256 -2.72 -1.81 -19.98
N SER A 257 -2.26 -1.79 -18.73
CA SER A 257 -1.16 -0.98 -18.24
C SER A 257 -0.32 -1.78 -17.24
N ASP A 258 0.98 -1.86 -17.51
CA ASP A 258 1.95 -2.54 -16.65
C ASP A 258 2.65 -1.56 -15.70
N VAL A 259 2.99 -2.07 -14.51
CA VAL A 259 3.75 -1.36 -13.48
C VAL A 259 4.79 -2.31 -12.88
N LYS A 260 6.04 -1.86 -12.80
CA LYS A 260 7.08 -2.55 -12.06
C LYS A 260 7.09 -2.07 -10.61
N VAL A 261 6.88 -3.00 -9.68
CA VAL A 261 6.90 -2.74 -8.24
C VAL A 261 8.20 -3.26 -7.66
N GLU A 262 9.06 -2.35 -7.21
CA GLU A 262 10.33 -2.69 -6.56
C GLU A 262 10.09 -3.02 -5.08
N ILE A 263 10.59 -4.17 -4.65
CA ILE A 263 10.55 -4.66 -3.28
C ILE A 263 12.00 -4.62 -2.77
N PRO A 264 12.35 -3.65 -1.91
CA PRO A 264 13.76 -3.40 -1.57
C PRO A 264 14.45 -4.57 -0.89
N LYS A 265 13.72 -5.35 -0.10
CA LYS A 265 14.23 -6.54 0.60
C LYS A 265 13.12 -7.32 1.29
N LEU A 266 13.38 -8.60 1.53
CA LEU A 266 12.74 -9.43 2.56
C LEU A 266 13.85 -10.00 3.44
N ASP A 267 13.88 -9.61 4.72
CA ASP A 267 15.06 -9.86 5.59
C ASP A 267 15.15 -11.28 6.15
N LYS A 268 14.03 -12.01 6.25
CA LYS A 268 13.98 -13.33 6.89
C LYS A 268 13.88 -14.42 5.84
N PRO A 269 14.69 -15.49 5.91
CA PRO A 269 14.45 -16.69 5.11
C PRO A 269 13.08 -17.30 5.41
N GLY A 270 12.43 -17.86 4.40
CA GLY A 270 11.09 -18.45 4.55
C GLY A 270 10.28 -18.46 3.26
N LYS A 271 9.02 -18.89 3.35
CA LYS A 271 8.06 -18.81 2.24
C LYS A 271 7.20 -17.58 2.41
N TYR A 272 7.16 -16.77 1.36
CA TYR A 272 6.39 -15.55 1.31
C TYR A 272 5.24 -15.67 0.33
N GLN A 273 4.09 -15.11 0.69
CA GLN A 273 3.03 -14.77 -0.25
C GLN A 273 3.18 -13.28 -0.57
N CYS A 274 3.44 -12.97 -1.83
CA CYS A 274 3.36 -11.61 -2.34
C CYS A 274 2.06 -11.48 -3.14
N ALA A 275 1.18 -10.60 -2.70
CA ALA A 275 -0.12 -10.37 -3.28
C ALA A 275 -0.26 -8.94 -3.77
N VAL A 276 -1.06 -8.76 -4.82
CA VAL A 276 -1.41 -7.48 -5.40
C VAL A 276 -2.91 -7.42 -5.60
N TRP A 277 -3.51 -6.28 -5.29
CA TRP A 277 -4.96 -6.10 -5.43
C TRP A 277 -5.34 -4.67 -5.69
N ALA A 278 -6.30 -4.44 -6.58
CA ALA A 278 -6.85 -3.12 -6.80
C ALA A 278 -7.62 -2.65 -5.57
N GLY A 279 -7.55 -1.34 -5.31
CA GLY A 279 -8.38 -0.62 -4.37
C GLY A 279 -9.15 0.47 -5.10
N ASP A 280 -10.45 0.58 -4.86
CA ASP A 280 -11.21 1.79 -5.19
C ASP A 280 -10.79 2.97 -4.26
N GLY A 281 -11.34 4.16 -4.46
CA GLY A 281 -11.05 5.32 -3.59
C GLY A 281 -11.33 5.08 -2.09
N SER A 282 -12.10 4.05 -1.76
CA SER A 282 -12.42 3.65 -0.39
C SER A 282 -11.45 2.66 0.23
N HIS A 283 -10.44 2.16 -0.52
CA HIS A 283 -9.53 1.06 -0.13
C HIS A 283 -10.18 -0.33 -0.11
N ARG A 284 -11.35 -0.50 -0.74
CA ARG A 284 -11.97 -1.82 -0.95
C ARG A 284 -11.58 -2.35 -2.32
N ILE A 285 -11.54 -3.68 -2.46
CA ILE A 285 -11.47 -4.26 -3.81
C ILE A 285 -12.68 -3.74 -4.61
N PRO A 286 -12.47 -3.21 -5.83
CA PRO A 286 -13.55 -2.67 -6.64
C PRO A 286 -14.72 -3.64 -6.77
N MET A 287 -15.92 -3.11 -6.60
CA MET A 287 -17.14 -3.89 -6.72
C MET A 287 -17.32 -4.38 -8.16
N MET A 288 -17.92 -5.56 -8.30
CA MET A 288 -18.08 -6.24 -9.57
C MET A 288 -19.56 -6.33 -9.95
N GLU A 289 -19.86 -6.30 -11.24
CA GLU A 289 -21.24 -6.44 -11.75
C GLU A 289 -21.83 -7.81 -11.40
N ARG A 290 -21.00 -8.86 -11.38
CA ARG A 290 -21.43 -10.25 -11.24
C ARG A 290 -20.62 -10.98 -10.18
N ALA A 291 -21.29 -11.86 -9.44
CA ALA A 291 -20.69 -12.63 -8.35
C ALA A 291 -19.62 -13.64 -8.81
N ASN A 292 -19.66 -14.08 -10.08
CA ASN A 292 -18.71 -15.03 -10.64
C ASN A 292 -17.57 -14.36 -11.43
N GLN A 293 -17.34 -13.07 -11.23
CA GLN A 293 -16.18 -12.38 -11.76
C GLN A 293 -14.98 -12.59 -10.83
N ILE A 294 -13.79 -12.78 -11.43
CA ILE A 294 -12.54 -12.80 -10.67
C ILE A 294 -12.22 -11.35 -10.30
N PRO A 295 -12.00 -11.04 -9.00
CA PRO A 295 -11.62 -9.69 -8.59
C PRO A 295 -10.25 -9.33 -9.16
N ALA A 296 -9.95 -8.03 -9.24
CA ALA A 296 -8.62 -7.52 -9.56
C ALA A 296 -7.64 -7.81 -8.40
N PHE A 297 -7.23 -9.08 -8.29
CA PHE A 297 -6.37 -9.63 -7.25
C PHE A 297 -5.51 -10.73 -7.87
N ASP A 298 -4.24 -10.79 -7.48
CA ASP A 298 -3.38 -11.92 -7.77
C ASP A 298 -2.33 -12.13 -6.68
N SER A 299 -1.75 -13.32 -6.60
CA SER A 299 -0.67 -13.60 -5.65
C SER A 299 0.28 -14.69 -6.13
N VAL A 300 1.56 -14.53 -5.80
CA VAL A 300 2.62 -15.50 -6.05
C VAL A 300 3.24 -15.95 -4.72
N ARG A 301 3.95 -17.08 -4.77
CA ARG A 301 4.75 -17.59 -3.65
C ARG A 301 6.22 -17.48 -3.99
N ILE A 302 6.99 -16.90 -3.09
CA ILE A 302 8.43 -16.67 -3.25
C ILE A 302 9.16 -17.35 -2.09
N THR A 303 10.24 -18.05 -2.40
CA THR A 303 11.15 -18.61 -1.39
C THR A 303 12.27 -17.61 -1.12
N VAL A 304 12.52 -17.29 0.14
CA VAL A 304 13.64 -16.47 0.58
C VAL A 304 14.65 -17.40 1.25
N GLU A 305 15.87 -17.42 0.75
CA GLU A 305 16.99 -18.26 1.23
C GLU A 305 18.02 -17.48 2.04
#